data_AF-A0A2V2PVV4-F1
#
_entry.id   AF-A0A2V2PVV4-F1
#
_cell.length_a   1.000
_cell.length_b   1.000
_cell.length_c   1.000
_cell.angle_alpha   90.00
_cell.angle_beta   90.00
_cell.angle_gamma   90.00
#
_symmetry.space_group_name_H-M   'P 1'
#
loop_
_entity.id
_entity.type
_entity.pdbx_description
1 polymer ?
#
loop_
_entity_poly.entity_id
_entity_poly.type
_entity_poly.pdbx_seq_one_letter_code
_entity_poly.pdbx_strand_id
1 'polypeptide(L)'
;MSEVVTTWTGRTACALQAALRMTNEGFAAKLGVAVRTVAGWHRNPEIVPRTEMQQILDVTLERANGGVRERFAAALSRGDVPTTAAPAPAVDPVVSQMAADMALMQARIDALQEQLGALALRMLT
;
A
#
# COMPACT_ATOMS: atom_id res chain seq x y z
N MET A 1 11.86 -10.64 19.52
CA MET A 1 12.66 -10.00 18.46
C MET A 1 11.67 -9.33 17.52
N SER A 2 11.71 -8.01 17.42
CA SER A 2 10.83 -7.23 16.52
C SER A 2 11.30 -7.47 15.08
N GLU A 3 10.54 -8.26 14.33
CA GLU A 3 10.79 -8.51 12.92
C GLU A 3 10.48 -7.21 12.15
N VAL A 4 11.52 -6.44 11.89
CA VAL A 4 11.43 -5.20 11.12
C VAL A 4 11.25 -5.58 9.66
N VAL A 5 10.10 -5.22 9.08
CA VAL A 5 9.88 -5.35 7.64
C VAL A 5 10.79 -4.34 6.95
N THR A 6 11.91 -4.79 6.40
CA THR A 6 12.89 -3.93 5.71
C THR A 6 12.39 -3.38 4.38
N THR A 7 11.37 -4.00 3.78
CA THR A 7 10.71 -3.51 2.56
C THR A 7 9.28 -4.01 2.51
N TRP A 8 8.32 -3.09 2.42
CA TRP A 8 6.94 -3.48 2.18
C TRP A 8 6.76 -3.96 0.74
N THR A 9 6.07 -5.08 0.58
CA THR A 9 5.61 -5.62 -0.70
C THR A 9 4.11 -5.86 -0.62
N GLY A 10 3.46 -6.11 -1.76
CA GLY A 10 2.05 -6.50 -1.78
C GLY A 10 1.80 -7.71 -0.87
N ARG A 11 2.74 -8.67 -0.83
CA ARG A 11 2.71 -9.84 0.05
C ARG A 11 2.69 -9.45 1.51
N THR A 12 3.61 -8.58 1.95
CA THR A 12 3.67 -8.18 3.37
C THR A 12 2.47 -7.30 3.75
N ALA A 13 1.98 -6.46 2.83
CA ALA A 13 0.75 -5.69 3.04
C ALA A 13 -0.49 -6.60 3.19
N CYS A 14 -0.61 -7.64 2.36
CA CYS A 14 -1.68 -8.64 2.48
C CYS A 14 -1.54 -9.48 3.76
N ALA A 15 -0.32 -9.80 4.18
CA ALA A 15 -0.06 -10.48 5.45
C ALA A 15 -0.49 -9.60 6.65
N LEU A 16 -0.24 -8.29 6.60
CA LEU A 16 -0.73 -7.36 7.62
C LEU A 16 -2.26 -7.31 7.65
N GLN A 17 -2.91 -7.27 6.49
CA GLN A 17 -4.38 -7.35 6.41
C GLN A 17 -4.92 -8.64 7.06
N ALA A 18 -4.33 -9.79 6.75
CA ALA A 18 -4.72 -11.09 7.31
C ALA A 18 -4.48 -11.13 8.83
N ALA A 19 -3.36 -10.57 9.30
CA ALA A 19 -3.09 -10.41 10.73
C ALA A 19 -4.08 -9.46 11.40
N LEU A 20 -4.61 -8.45 10.71
CA LEU A 20 -5.69 -7.60 11.24
C LEU A 20 -7.08 -8.25 11.13
N ARG A 21 -7.21 -9.36 10.38
CA ARG A 21 -8.48 -10.02 10.05
C ARG A 21 -9.48 -9.07 9.39
N MET A 22 -8.99 -8.20 8.51
CA MET A 22 -9.81 -7.21 7.80
C MET A 22 -10.10 -7.63 6.37
N THR A 23 -11.25 -7.23 5.84
CA THR A 23 -11.54 -7.31 4.40
C THR A 23 -10.72 -6.26 3.63
N ASN A 24 -10.74 -6.32 2.30
CA ASN A 24 -10.06 -5.33 1.47
C ASN A 24 -10.62 -3.92 1.72
N GLU A 25 -11.94 -3.80 1.88
CA GLU A 25 -12.65 -2.55 2.15
C GLU A 25 -12.28 -1.99 3.52
N GLY A 26 -12.32 -2.83 4.56
CA GLY A 26 -11.98 -2.43 5.92
C GLY A 26 -10.51 -2.03 6.06
N PHE A 27 -9.61 -2.73 5.37
CA PHE A 27 -8.19 -2.42 5.36
C PHE A 27 -7.91 -1.14 4.56
N ALA A 28 -8.53 -0.98 3.40
CA ALA A 28 -8.40 0.24 2.59
C ALA A 28 -8.89 1.48 3.34
N ALA A 29 -10.04 1.39 4.02
CA ALA A 29 -10.56 2.46 4.86
C ALA A 29 -9.59 2.83 6.00
N LYS A 30 -8.96 1.81 6.62
CA LYS A 30 -7.97 2.02 7.69
C LYS A 30 -6.70 2.73 7.19
N LEU A 31 -6.26 2.43 5.98
CA LEU A 31 -5.07 3.03 5.37
C LEU A 31 -5.37 4.36 4.64
N GLY A 32 -6.63 4.73 4.45
CA GLY A 32 -7.02 5.91 3.67
C GLY A 32 -6.79 5.74 2.16
N VAL A 33 -6.85 4.51 1.65
CA VAL A 33 -6.62 4.20 0.22
C VAL A 33 -7.86 3.66 -0.45
N ALA A 34 -7.83 3.60 -1.78
CA ALA A 34 -8.86 2.90 -2.54
C ALA A 34 -8.76 1.38 -2.35
N VAL A 35 -9.89 0.68 -2.28
CA VAL A 35 -9.98 -0.79 -2.17
C VAL A 35 -9.21 -1.50 -3.30
N ARG A 36 -9.16 -0.89 -4.49
CA ARG A 36 -8.38 -1.41 -5.63
C ARG A 36 -6.88 -1.49 -5.37
N THR A 37 -6.33 -0.60 -4.54
CA THR A 37 -4.91 -0.63 -4.18
C THR A 37 -4.61 -1.90 -3.39
N VAL A 38 -5.47 -2.23 -2.42
CA VAL A 38 -5.40 -3.48 -1.65
C VAL A 38 -5.59 -4.69 -2.57
N ALA A 39 -6.61 -4.67 -3.44
CA ALA A 39 -6.81 -5.74 -4.42
C ALA A 39 -5.61 -5.91 -5.38
N GLY A 40 -4.93 -4.82 -5.73
CA GLY A 40 -3.71 -4.83 -6.54
C GLY A 40 -2.55 -5.54 -5.85
N TRP A 41 -2.41 -5.40 -4.53
CA TRP A 41 -1.42 -6.14 -3.75
C TRP A 41 -1.69 -7.64 -3.71
N HIS A 42 -2.96 -8.04 -3.62
CA HIS A 42 -3.35 -9.45 -3.70
C HIS A 42 -3.06 -10.04 -5.09
N ARG A 43 -3.30 -9.27 -6.16
CA ARG A 43 -3.03 -9.72 -7.54
C ARG A 43 -1.55 -9.76 -7.88
N ASN A 44 -0.76 -8.83 -7.36
CA ASN A 44 0.67 -8.76 -7.60
C ASN A 44 1.45 -8.64 -6.28
N PRO A 45 1.70 -9.76 -5.59
CA PRO A 45 2.30 -9.76 -4.25
C PRO A 45 3.74 -9.23 -4.23
N GLU A 46 4.43 -9.16 -5.37
CA GLU A 46 5.79 -8.64 -5.45
C GLU A 46 5.85 -7.13 -5.67
N ILE A 47 4.72 -6.46 -5.88
CA ILE A 47 4.71 -5.01 -6.05
C ILE A 47 5.20 -4.34 -4.77
N VAL A 48 6.13 -3.39 -4.91
CA VAL A 48 6.61 -2.58 -3.80
C VAL A 48 5.73 -1.33 -3.71
N PRO A 49 4.94 -1.14 -2.63
CA PRO A 49 4.19 0.09 -2.43
C PRO A 49 5.13 1.29 -2.37
N ARG A 50 4.66 2.47 -2.79
CA ARG A 50 5.44 3.71 -2.70
C ARG A 50 5.76 4.07 -1.24
N THR A 51 6.83 4.81 -1.02
CA THR A 51 7.35 5.16 0.33
C THR A 51 6.29 5.67 1.30
N GLU A 52 5.42 6.59 0.87
CA GLU A 52 4.31 7.10 1.71
C GLU A 52 3.36 5.98 2.17
N MET A 53 3.07 5.02 1.29
CA MET A 53 2.25 3.87 1.63
C MET A 53 2.96 2.92 2.60
N GLN A 54 4.27 2.75 2.44
CA GLN A 54 5.08 1.98 3.37
C GLN A 54 5.04 2.61 4.78
N GLN A 55 5.15 3.94 4.87
CA GLN A 55 5.04 4.66 6.15
C GLN A 55 3.66 4.45 6.82
N ILE A 56 2.56 4.48 6.05
CA ILE A 56 1.23 4.22 6.59
C ILE A 56 1.13 2.76 7.09
N LEU A 57 1.69 1.80 6.36
CA LEU A 57 1.73 0.40 6.75
C LEU A 57 2.57 0.17 8.02
N ASP A 58 3.72 0.85 8.14
CA ASP A 58 4.57 0.85 9.33
C ASP A 58 3.83 1.36 10.55
N VAL A 59 3.22 2.55 10.45
CA VAL A 59 2.42 3.14 11.55
C VAL A 59 1.25 2.22 11.93
N THR A 60 0.64 1.57 10.93
CA THR A 60 -0.46 0.63 11.16
C THR A 60 0.00 -0.61 11.92
N LEU A 61 1.18 -1.15 11.60
CA LEU A 61 1.79 -2.29 12.27
C LEU A 61 2.26 -1.92 13.69
N GLU A 62 2.86 -0.75 13.88
CA GLU A 62 3.31 -0.24 15.17
C GLU A 62 2.13 -0.08 16.15
N ARG A 63 1.03 0.49 15.67
CA ARG A 63 -0.20 0.68 16.47
C ARG A 63 -0.97 -0.62 16.70
N ALA A 64 -0.62 -1.70 16.01
CA ALA A 64 -1.31 -2.97 16.18
C ALA A 64 -0.96 -3.62 17.54
N ASN A 65 -1.96 -4.29 18.13
CA ASN A 65 -1.76 -5.00 19.40
C ASN A 65 -0.77 -6.17 19.25
N GLY A 66 -0.26 -6.67 20.38
CA GLY A 66 0.74 -7.75 20.41
C GLY A 66 0.31 -8.98 19.62
N GLY A 67 -0.95 -9.43 19.78
CA GLY A 67 -1.47 -10.60 19.09
C GLY A 67 -1.64 -10.41 17.57
N VAL A 68 -1.73 -9.18 17.05
CA VAL A 68 -1.65 -8.90 15.60
C VAL A 68 -0.19 -9.01 15.14
N ARG A 69 0.75 -8.43 15.87
CA ARG A 69 2.19 -8.49 15.54
C ARG A 69 2.73 -9.92 15.53
N GLU A 70 2.32 -10.74 16.50
CA GLU A 70 2.67 -12.18 16.55
C GLU A 70 2.14 -12.94 15.34
N ARG A 71 0.87 -12.73 14.97
CA ARG A 71 0.28 -13.38 13.79
C ARG A 71 0.91 -12.89 12.49
N PHE A 72 1.28 -11.62 12.43
CA PHE A 72 2.00 -11.06 11.29
C PHE A 72 3.38 -11.70 11.14
N ALA A 73 4.18 -11.75 12.20
CA ALA A 73 5.49 -12.43 12.19
C ALA A 73 5.38 -13.91 11.81
N ALA A 74 4.37 -14.61 12.36
CA ALA A 74 4.08 -15.99 11.99
C ALA A 74 3.73 -16.16 10.50
N ALA A 75 2.96 -15.22 9.92
CA ALA A 75 2.62 -15.23 8.49
C ALA A 75 3.85 -15.00 7.60
N LEU A 76 4.76 -14.10 7.99
CA LEU A 76 6.03 -13.88 7.27
C LEU A 76 6.93 -15.11 7.30
N SER A 77 7.05 -15.74 8.48
CA SER A 77 7.87 -16.95 8.66
C SER A 77 7.35 -18.15 7.86
N ARG A 78 6.05 -18.21 7.59
CA ARG A 78 5.42 -19.33 6.87
C ARG A 78 5.48 -19.19 5.34
N GLY A 79 5.77 -17.99 4.83
CA GLY A 79 5.67 -17.68 3.39
C GLY A 79 4.24 -17.76 2.84
N ASP A 80 3.23 -17.87 3.71
CA ASP A 80 1.87 -18.27 3.37
C ASP A 80 0.92 -17.09 3.59
N VAL A 81 0.46 -16.46 2.50
CA VAL A 81 -0.69 -15.54 2.55
C VAL A 81 -1.94 -16.35 2.19
N PRO A 82 -2.94 -16.48 3.08
CA PRO A 82 -4.14 -17.22 2.75
C PRO A 82 -4.92 -16.44 1.70
N THR A 83 -5.03 -17.01 0.51
CA THR A 83 -6.05 -16.65 -0.49
C THR A 83 -7.42 -16.87 0.17
N THR A 84 -8.04 -15.81 0.64
CA THR A 84 -9.49 -15.77 0.86
C THR A 84 -10.05 -14.80 -0.17
N ALA A 85 -10.27 -15.35 -1.37
CA ALA A 85 -11.06 -14.72 -2.40
C ALA A 85 -12.55 -14.85 -2.02
N ALA A 86 -13.19 -13.74 -1.70
CA ALA A 86 -14.64 -13.60 -1.82
C ALA A 86 -14.95 -13.03 -3.23
N PRO A 87 -16.08 -13.42 -3.87
CA PRO A 87 -16.30 -13.19 -5.29
C PRO A 87 -16.64 -11.73 -5.60
N ALA A 88 -16.03 -11.18 -6.66
CA ALA A 88 -16.21 -9.81 -7.12
C ALA A 88 -17.37 -9.66 -8.12
N PRO A 89 -18.17 -8.58 -8.10
CA PRO A 89 -19.00 -8.19 -9.24
C PRO A 89 -18.20 -7.36 -10.27
N ALA A 90 -18.69 -7.38 -11.51
CA ALA A 90 -18.05 -6.96 -12.75
C ALA A 90 -17.58 -5.48 -12.80
N VAL A 91 -16.56 -5.24 -13.63
CA VAL A 91 -15.79 -3.98 -13.76
C VAL A 91 -16.48 -2.96 -14.69
N ASP A 92 -16.72 -1.75 -14.18
CA ASP A 92 -17.25 -0.61 -14.94
C ASP A 92 -16.17 0.20 -15.69
N PRO A 93 -16.46 0.73 -16.89
CA PRO A 93 -15.51 1.48 -17.74
C PRO A 93 -15.01 2.82 -17.13
N VAL A 94 -15.64 3.31 -16.06
CA VAL A 94 -15.20 4.51 -15.31
C VAL A 94 -13.83 4.30 -14.63
N VAL A 95 -13.47 3.04 -14.35
CA VAL A 95 -12.23 2.63 -13.65
C VAL A 95 -10.98 2.92 -14.48
N SER A 96 -11.09 2.88 -15.81
CA SER A 96 -9.97 3.14 -16.72
C SER A 96 -9.63 4.64 -16.79
N GLN A 97 -10.63 5.51 -16.68
CA GLN A 97 -10.46 6.96 -16.73
C GLN A 97 -9.77 7.50 -15.46
N MET A 98 -10.09 6.94 -14.29
CA MET A 98 -9.52 7.38 -12.99
C MET A 98 -8.04 6.97 -12.83
N ALA A 99 -7.60 5.89 -13.48
CA ALA A 99 -6.19 5.51 -13.51
C ALA A 99 -5.35 6.50 -14.33
N ALA A 100 -5.90 6.98 -15.45
CA ALA A 100 -5.31 8.06 -16.22
C ALA A 100 -5.30 9.38 -15.42
N ASP A 101 -6.36 9.67 -14.67
CA ASP A 101 -6.45 10.87 -13.82
C ASP A 101 -5.39 10.88 -12.70
N MET A 102 -5.15 9.73 -12.05
CA MET A 102 -4.06 9.61 -11.06
C MET A 102 -2.66 9.71 -11.69
N ALA A 103 -2.47 9.16 -12.89
CA ALA A 103 -1.20 9.32 -13.61
C ALA A 103 -0.96 10.80 -13.99
N LEU A 104 -2.02 11.52 -14.36
CA LEU A 104 -1.97 12.94 -14.66
C LEU A 104 -1.71 13.80 -13.42
N MET A 105 -2.34 13.50 -12.28
CA MET A 105 -2.03 14.17 -11.01
C MET A 105 -0.57 13.94 -10.61
N GLN A 106 -0.05 12.73 -10.83
CA GLN A 106 1.34 12.42 -10.53
C GLN A 106 2.32 13.20 -11.41
N ALA A 107 2.06 13.29 -12.72
CA ALA A 107 2.91 14.05 -13.64
C ALA A 107 2.93 15.55 -13.29
N ARG A 108 1.81 16.11 -12.81
CA ARG A 108 1.74 17.51 -12.37
C ARG A 108 2.54 17.77 -11.10
N ILE A 109 2.55 16.82 -10.17
CA ILE A 109 3.34 16.93 -8.93
C ILE A 109 4.83 16.87 -9.25
N ASP A 110 5.24 15.96 -10.13
CA ASP A 110 6.63 15.81 -10.57
C ASP A 110 7.15 17.11 -11.21
N ALA A 111 6.37 17.68 -12.13
CA ALA A 111 6.69 18.96 -12.77
C ALA A 111 6.82 20.12 -11.76
N LEU A 112 5.98 20.16 -10.71
CA LEU A 112 6.08 21.17 -9.66
C LEU A 112 7.35 21.00 -8.82
N GLN A 113 7.76 19.77 -8.54
CA GLN A 113 8.99 19.49 -7.80
C GLN A 113 10.23 19.89 -8.60
N GLU A 114 10.26 19.62 -9.91
CA GLU A 114 11.34 20.05 -10.78
C GLU A 114 11.44 21.58 -10.88
N GLN A 115 10.30 22.28 -10.99
CA GLN A 115 10.29 23.75 -11.00
C GLN A 115 10.80 24.35 -9.70
N LEU A 116 10.40 23.80 -8.55
CA LEU A 116 10.89 24.25 -7.24
C LEU A 116 12.39 23.97 -7.08
N GLY A 117 12.88 22.83 -7.56
CA GLY A 117 14.32 22.50 -7.57
C GLY A 117 15.14 23.46 -8.45
N ALA A 118 14.64 23.77 -9.65
CA ALA A 118 15.30 24.70 -10.57
C ALA A 118 15.35 26.14 -10.03
N LEU A 119 14.31 26.57 -9.30
CA LEU A 119 14.29 27.89 -8.65
C LEU A 119 15.23 27.96 -7.45
N ALA A 120 15.31 26.90 -6.64
CA ALA A 120 16.24 26.82 -5.52
C ALA A 120 17.71 26.92 -6.01
N LEU A 121 18.04 26.24 -7.11
CA LEU A 121 19.39 26.30 -7.69
C LEU A 121 19.74 27.71 -8.23
N ARG A 122 18.77 28.39 -8.85
CA ARG A 122 18.94 29.78 -9.35
C ARG A 122 19.11 30.83 -8.26
N MET A 123 18.53 30.62 -7.06
CA MET A 123 18.72 31.55 -5.95
C MET A 123 20.05 31.38 -5.22
N LEU A 124 20.76 30.27 -5.46
CA LEU A 124 22.06 29.93 -4.86
C LEU A 124 23.26 30.32 -5.75
N THR A 125 23.03 30.94 -6.91
CA THR A 125 24.06 31.39 -7.86
C THR A 125 23.99 32.91 -8.01
#